data_AF-A0A3B5L716-F1
#
_entry.id   AF-A0A3B5L716-F1
#
_cell.length_a   1.000
_cell.length_b   1.000
_cell.length_c   1.000
_cell.angle_alpha   90.00
_cell.angle_beta   90.00
_cell.angle_gamma   90.00
#
_symmetry.space_group_name_H-M   'P 1'
#
loop_
_entity.id
_entity.type
_entity.pdbx_description
1 polymer ?
#
loop_
_entity_poly.entity_id
_entity_poly.type
_entity_poly.pdbx_seq_one_letter_code
_entity_poly.pdbx_strand_id
1 'polypeptide(L)' 'LVKKAQQLLFLPHFVNSFLSFSLCNRTRMAYKSIYDFSAETLEGEEVPLSIYKGKVLLIVNVATF' A
#
# COMPACT_ATOMS: atom_id res chain seq x y z
N LEU A 1 -57.12 2.91 23.80
CA LEU A 1 -56.07 2.82 22.76
C LEU A 1 -54.67 2.94 23.41
N VAL A 2 -54.41 2.07 24.39
CA VAL A 2 -53.12 1.91 25.07
C VAL A 2 -52.26 0.98 24.21
N LYS A 3 -51.92 1.43 23.00
CA LYS A 3 -51.09 0.70 22.03
C LYS A 3 -50.06 1.63 21.38
N LYS A 4 -49.42 2.49 22.17
CA LYS A 4 -48.30 3.31 21.68
C LYS A 4 -47.06 3.31 22.56
N ALA A 5 -46.98 2.46 23.59
CA ALA A 5 -45.91 2.58 24.58
C ALA A 5 -45.16 1.29 24.97
N GLN A 6 -45.58 0.10 24.56
CA GLN A 6 -44.97 -1.13 25.10
C GLN A 6 -44.82 -2.28 24.08
N GLN A 7 -44.12 -1.99 22.98
CA GLN A 7 -43.13 -2.90 22.40
C GLN A 7 -41.78 -2.26 22.78
N LEU A 8 -41.05 -2.59 23.84
CA LEU A 8 -40.86 -3.84 24.58
C LEU A 8 -40.59 -5.04 23.67
N LEU A 9 -39.41 -5.06 23.03
CA LEU A 9 -38.28 -5.92 23.41
C LEU A 9 -37.35 -6.25 22.23
N PHE A 10 -36.08 -6.46 22.58
CA PHE A 10 -35.01 -7.14 21.84
C PHE A 10 -34.05 -6.25 21.00
N LEU A 11 -33.05 -5.68 21.71
CA LEU A 11 -31.59 -5.93 21.57
C LEU A 11 -30.98 -6.13 20.16
N PRO A 12 -29.66 -5.87 20.02
CA PRO A 12 -28.90 -4.64 20.11
C PRO A 12 -28.26 -4.39 18.72
N HIS A 13 -27.12 -3.71 18.58
CA HIS A 13 -26.26 -3.75 17.39
C HIS A 13 -26.67 -2.98 16.12
N PHE A 14 -27.79 -2.25 16.07
CA PHE A 14 -28.03 -1.35 14.94
C PHE A 14 -27.05 -0.16 15.00
N VAL A 15 -25.97 -0.33 14.25
CA VAL A 15 -24.92 0.63 13.87
C VAL A 15 -23.89 1.04 14.94
N ASN A 16 -23.49 0.12 15.82
CA ASN A 16 -22.16 0.20 16.45
C ASN A 16 -21.07 -0.39 15.52
N SER A 17 -21.03 0.08 14.26
CA SER A 17 -19.99 -0.29 13.29
C SER A 17 -19.79 0.80 12.24
N PHE A 18 -19.76 2.05 12.68
CA PHE A 18 -19.08 3.11 11.92
C PHE A 18 -17.81 3.58 12.65
N LEU A 19 -17.32 2.75 13.57
CA LEU A 19 -15.97 2.85 14.08
C LEU A 19 -15.05 2.03 13.17
N SER A 20 -14.19 2.76 12.47
CA SER A 20 -12.89 2.29 11.98
C SER A 20 -12.90 1.33 10.79
N PHE A 21 -13.17 1.86 9.60
CA PHE A 21 -12.48 1.37 8.40
C PHE A 21 -12.21 2.51 7.42
N SER A 22 -11.64 3.62 7.91
CA SER A 22 -10.63 4.26 7.08
C SER A 22 -9.50 3.25 7.04
N LEU A 23 -9.60 2.37 6.03
CA LEU A 23 -8.59 1.42 5.64
C LEU A 23 -7.31 2.24 5.58
N CYS A 24 -6.51 2.17 6.64
CA CYS A 24 -5.14 2.61 6.59
C CYS A 24 -4.55 1.78 5.46
N ASN A 25 -4.47 2.36 4.26
CA ASN A 25 -3.54 1.96 3.24
C ASN A 25 -2.16 2.26 3.83
N ARG A 26 -1.79 1.51 4.87
CA ARG A 26 -0.41 1.17 5.13
C ARG A 26 -0.04 0.46 3.85
N THR A 27 0.55 1.20 2.93
CA THR A 27 1.32 0.65 1.83
C THR A 27 2.25 -0.33 2.51
N ARG A 28 1.88 -1.62 2.47
CA ARG A 28 2.84 -2.67 2.72
C ARG A 28 3.84 -2.39 1.62
N MET A 29 4.95 -1.77 1.99
CA MET A 29 6.12 -1.65 1.13
C MET A 29 6.42 -3.09 0.75
N ALA A 30 5.88 -3.53 -0.39
CA ALA A 30 6.15 -4.84 -0.92
C ALA A 30 7.66 -4.87 -1.05
N TYR A 31 8.30 -5.83 -0.39
CA TYR A 31 9.73 -5.97 -0.44
C TYR A 31 10.08 -6.26 -1.90
N LYS A 32 10.53 -5.23 -2.62
CA LYS A 32 11.00 -5.33 -4.00
C LYS A 32 12.51 -5.34 -3.97
N SER A 33 13.10 -6.24 -4.75
CA SER A 33 14.53 -6.26 -4.97
C SER A 33 14.92 -5.10 -5.89
N ILE A 34 16.16 -4.62 -5.76
CA ILE A 34 16.74 -3.68 -6.73
C ILE A 34 16.71 -4.25 -8.16
N TYR A 35 16.79 -5.58 -8.30
CA TYR A 35 16.72 -6.26 -9.59
C TYR A 35 15.34 -6.24 -10.26
N ASP A 36 14.28 -5.80 -9.56
CA ASP A 36 12.92 -5.69 -10.11
C ASP A 36 12.68 -4.35 -10.83
N PHE A 37 13.68 -3.46 -10.84
CA PHE A 37 13.60 -2.14 -11.45
C PHE A 37 14.33 -2.08 -12.79
N SER A 38 13.97 -1.08 -13.59
CA SER A 38 14.69 -0.61 -14.78
C SER A 38 15.30 0.76 -14.53
N ALA A 39 16.32 1.10 -15.30
CA ALA A 39 16.95 2.41 -15.31
C ALA A 39 17.12 2.88 -16.75
N GLU A 40 16.98 4.17 -16.97
CA GLU A 40 17.24 4.82 -18.25
C GLU A 40 18.75 5.05 -18.42
N THR A 41 19.28 4.74 -19.60
CA THR A 41 20.67 5.07 -19.95
C THR A 41 20.79 6.54 -20.34
N LEU A 42 22.03 7.01 -20.56
CA LEU A 42 22.27 8.39 -21.00
C LEU A 42 21.68 8.66 -22.39
N GLU A 43 21.48 7.61 -23.19
CA GLU A 43 20.90 7.64 -24.52
C GLU A 43 19.37 7.55 -24.52
N GLY A 44 18.74 7.39 -23.34
CA GLY A 44 17.29 7.30 -23.19
C GLY A 44 16.71 5.89 -23.28
N GLU A 45 17.56 4.86 -23.34
CA GLU A 45 17.11 3.47 -23.44
C GLU A 45 16.79 2.88 -22.07
N GLU A 46 15.69 2.14 -21.95
CA GLU A 46 15.29 1.51 -20.70
C GLU A 46 15.99 0.15 -20.52
N VAL A 47 16.85 0.04 -19.49
CA VAL A 47 17.61 -1.17 -19.20
C VAL A 47 17.16 -1.78 -17.87
N PRO A 48 16.72 -3.06 -17.85
CA PRO A 48 16.34 -3.73 -16.61
C PRO A 48 17.57 -4.04 -15.75
N LEU A 49 17.53 -3.73 -14.46
CA LEU A 49 18.62 -4.03 -13.52
C LEU A 49 18.74 -5.52 -13.20
N SER A 50 17.75 -6.33 -13.58
CA SER A 50 17.74 -7.79 -13.43
C SER A 50 18.93 -8.48 -14.08
N ILE A 51 19.55 -7.87 -15.09
CA ILE A 51 20.76 -8.38 -15.77
C ILE A 51 21.97 -8.49 -14.81
N TYR A 52 21.95 -7.75 -13.71
CA TYR A 52 23.01 -7.77 -12.70
C TYR A 52 22.73 -8.71 -11.53
N LYS A 53 21.64 -9.49 -11.57
CA LYS A 53 21.27 -10.41 -10.50
C LYS A 53 22.39 -11.41 -10.21
N GLY A 54 22.73 -11.56 -8.93
CA GLY A 54 23.84 -12.41 -8.48
C GLY A 54 25.21 -11.75 -8.50
N LYS A 55 25.30 -10.46 -8.86
CA LYS A 55 26.51 -9.64 -8.75
C LYS A 55 26.39 -8.66 -7.58
N VAL A 56 27.52 -8.17 -7.07
CA VAL A 56 27.54 -7.06 -6.11
C VAL A 56 27.43 -5.75 -6.89
N LEU A 57 26.50 -4.88 -6.48
CA LEU A 57 26.26 -3.58 -7.10
C LEU A 57 26.65 -2.45 -6.14
N LEU A 58 27.38 -1.46 -6.66
CA LEU A 58 27.59 -0.17 -6.01
C LEU A 58 26.79 0.89 -6.78
N ILE A 59 25.79 1.48 -6.13
CA ILE A 59 24.98 2.56 -6.69
C ILE A 59 25.49 3.88 -6.16
N VAL A 60 25.82 4.82 -7.06
CA VAL A 60 26.33 6.14 -6.71
C VAL A 60 25.44 7.19 -7.36
N ASN A 61 24.94 8.13 -6.57
CA ASN A 61 24.33 9.35 -7.09
C ASN A 61 25.45 10.36 -7.39
N VAL A 62 25.64 10.68 -8.67
CA VAL A 62 26.69 11.60 -9.15
C VAL A 62 26.02 12.87 -9.67
N ALA A 63 26.61 14.03 -9.36
CA ALA A 63 26.22 15.33 -9.92
C ALA A 63 27.46 16.03 -10.48
N THR A 64 27.32 16.68 -11.64
CA THR A 64 28.35 17.53 -12.24
C THR A 64 28.15 18.98 -11.80
N PHE A 65 29.25 19.75 -11.74
CA PHE A 65 29.24 21.20 -11.47
C PHE A 65 28.96 22.01 -12.73
#